data_AF-A0A957TRB7-F1
#
_entry.id   AF-A0A957TRB7-F1
#
_cell.length_a   1.000
_cell.length_b   1.000
_cell.length_c   1.000
_cell.angle_alpha   90.00
_cell.angle_beta   90.00
_cell.angle_gamma   90.00
#
_symmetry.space_group_name_H-M   'P 1'
#
loop_
_entity.id
_entity.type
_entity.pdbx_description
1 polymer ?
#
loop_
_entity_poly.entity_id
_entity_poly.type
_entity_poly.pdbx_seq_one_letter_code
_entity_poly.pdbx_strand_id
1 'polypeptide(L)'
;TYRDSERGLTITLEYPVNLINLNVANGEFQVCTGPVILPDLTTWDGAEVTRVFLAHVAFAAFDHVEFILQREVDAAPEARTWLDQPRGRDRFELLDPAKQPPAYPPRRPRPTVYNEVWALPARNRVLRANQG
;
A
#
# COMPACT_ATOMS: atom_id res chain seq x y z
N THR A 1 4.26 3.38 -16.50
CA THR A 1 2.90 3.60 -17.03
C THR A 1 2.23 2.27 -17.29
N TYR A 2 0.99 2.09 -16.85
CA TYR A 2 0.17 0.89 -17.13
C TYR A 2 -1.23 1.31 -17.59
N ARG A 3 -2.02 0.34 -18.08
CA ARG A 3 -3.39 0.57 -18.56
C ARG A 3 -4.40 -0.06 -17.60
N ASP A 4 -5.39 0.70 -17.16
CA ASP A 4 -6.61 0.17 -16.56
C ASP A 4 -7.63 -0.06 -17.69
N SER A 5 -7.78 -1.31 -18.10
CA SER A 5 -8.68 -1.70 -19.19
C SER A 5 -10.16 -1.57 -18.82
N GLU A 6 -10.51 -1.73 -17.54
CA GLU A 6 -11.89 -1.66 -17.06
C GLU A 6 -12.43 -0.23 -17.20
N ARG A 7 -11.61 0.76 -16.83
CA ARG A 7 -11.96 2.19 -16.90
C ARG A 7 -11.48 2.87 -18.18
N GLY A 8 -10.71 2.17 -19.02
CA GLY A 8 -10.13 2.73 -20.24
C GLY A 8 -9.04 3.79 -20.00
N LEU A 9 -8.39 3.77 -18.84
CA LEU A 9 -7.44 4.81 -18.42
C LEU A 9 -5.98 4.38 -18.65
N THR A 10 -5.12 5.39 -18.88
CA THR A 10 -3.66 5.23 -18.87
C THR A 10 -3.10 5.92 -17.64
N ILE A 11 -2.37 5.15 -16.83
CA ILE A 11 -1.88 5.61 -15.53
C ILE A 11 -0.37 5.70 -15.57
N THR A 12 0.15 6.86 -15.24
CA THR A 12 1.59 7.11 -15.09
C THR A 12 1.87 7.48 -13.64
N LEU A 13 2.79 6.74 -13.03
CA LEU A 13 3.28 6.99 -11.68
C LEU A 13 4.74 7.40 -11.78
N GLU A 14 5.08 8.49 -11.13
CA GLU A 14 6.45 8.98 -10.99
C GLU A 14 6.82 8.94 -9.52
N TYR A 15 7.92 8.28 -9.20
CA TYR A 15 8.37 8.09 -7.83
C TYR A 15 9.91 7.96 -7.81
N PRO A 16 10.55 8.36 -6.69
CA PRO A 16 11.99 8.17 -6.54
C PRO A 16 12.33 6.68 -6.45
N VAL A 17 13.41 6.29 -7.11
CA VAL A 17 14.01 4.97 -6.95
C VAL A 17 15.04 5.05 -5.84
N ASN A 18 14.77 4.41 -4.70
CA ASN A 18 15.68 4.41 -3.55
C ASN A 18 16.86 3.46 -3.73
N LEU A 19 16.63 2.28 -4.30
CA LEU A 19 17.62 1.22 -4.44
C LEU A 19 17.40 0.45 -5.74
N ILE A 20 18.50 0.14 -6.43
CA ILE A 20 18.54 -0.82 -7.55
C ILE A 20 19.61 -1.85 -7.20
N ASN A 21 19.20 -3.10 -7.01
CA ASN A 21 20.12 -4.22 -6.86
C ASN A 21 20.54 -4.68 -8.24
N LEU A 22 21.84 -4.79 -8.50
CA LEU A 22 22.41 -5.15 -9.80
C LEU A 22 23.26 -6.39 -9.67
N ASN A 23 22.98 -7.39 -10.50
CA ASN A 23 23.87 -8.52 -10.74
C ASN A 23 24.47 -8.38 -12.15
N VAL A 24 25.64 -7.75 -12.19
CA VAL A 24 26.31 -7.41 -13.46
C VAL A 24 26.72 -8.65 -14.25
N ALA A 25 27.10 -9.75 -13.58
CA ALA A 25 27.55 -10.97 -14.24
C ALA A 25 26.46 -11.62 -15.09
N ASN A 26 25.21 -11.54 -14.63
CA ASN A 26 24.05 -12.12 -15.32
C ASN A 26 23.22 -11.08 -16.08
N GLY A 27 23.57 -9.79 -15.98
CA GLY A 27 22.78 -8.71 -16.57
C GLY A 27 21.40 -8.53 -15.92
N GLU A 28 21.25 -8.94 -14.66
CA GLU A 28 19.98 -8.89 -13.92
C GLU A 28 19.93 -7.67 -13.00
N PHE A 29 18.72 -7.19 -12.74
CA PHE A 29 18.48 -6.14 -11.78
C PHE A 29 17.17 -6.35 -11.03
N GLN A 30 17.06 -5.74 -9.87
CA GLN A 30 15.81 -5.60 -9.15
C GLN A 30 15.70 -4.17 -8.64
N VAL A 31 14.64 -3.49 -9.06
CA VAL A 31 14.20 -2.26 -8.41
C VAL A 31 13.24 -2.64 -7.30
N CYS A 32 13.50 -2.12 -6.10
CA CYS A 32 12.56 -2.16 -4.99
C CYS A 32 12.51 -0.76 -4.40
N THR A 33 11.35 -0.12 -4.46
CA THR A 33 11.17 1.19 -3.85
C THR A 33 10.64 1.05 -2.44
N GLY A 34 10.83 2.11 -1.65
CA GLY A 34 10.07 2.29 -0.43
C GLY A 34 8.58 2.52 -0.73
N PRO A 35 7.78 2.84 0.30
CA PRO A 35 6.37 3.10 0.14
C PRO A 35 6.11 4.26 -0.83
N VAL A 36 5.26 3.99 -1.83
CA VAL A 36 4.70 4.95 -2.77
C VAL A 36 3.20 5.04 -2.59
N ILE A 37 2.63 6.16 -3.03
CA ILE A 37 1.18 6.37 -3.07
C ILE A 37 0.67 5.86 -4.41
N LEU A 38 -0.26 4.91 -4.37
CA LEU A 38 -0.94 4.35 -5.53
C LEU A 38 -2.42 4.77 -5.51
N PRO A 39 -2.93 5.49 -6.50
CA PRO A 39 -4.33 5.92 -6.52
C PRO A 39 -5.28 4.74 -6.63
N ASP A 40 -6.35 4.76 -5.85
CA ASP A 40 -7.45 3.83 -6.00
C ASP A 40 -8.47 4.34 -7.03
N LEU A 41 -8.31 3.88 -8.27
CA LEU A 41 -9.14 4.30 -9.40
C LEU A 41 -10.61 3.89 -9.26
N THR A 42 -10.95 2.98 -8.33
CA THR A 42 -12.37 2.67 -8.02
C THR A 42 -13.08 3.85 -7.38
N THR A 43 -12.32 4.79 -6.81
CA THR A 43 -12.83 6.00 -6.15
C THR A 43 -12.70 7.25 -7.00
N TRP A 44 -12.32 7.10 -8.28
CA TRP A 44 -12.22 8.20 -9.21
C TRP A 44 -13.60 8.52 -9.80
N ASP A 45 -14.02 9.78 -9.68
CA ASP A 45 -15.32 10.28 -10.16
C ASP A 45 -15.23 11.07 -11.48
N GLY A 46 -14.03 11.10 -12.08
CA GLY A 46 -13.72 11.93 -13.25
C GLY A 46 -12.99 13.23 -12.91
N ALA A 47 -13.01 13.67 -11.65
CA ALA A 47 -12.33 14.88 -11.18
C ALA A 47 -11.24 14.57 -10.16
N GLU A 48 -11.54 13.76 -9.14
CA GLU A 48 -10.62 13.48 -8.05
C GLU A 48 -10.59 12.00 -7.64
N VAL A 49 -9.49 11.60 -7.00
CA VAL A 49 -9.33 10.29 -6.37
C VAL A 49 -9.42 10.51 -4.86
N THR A 50 -10.42 9.91 -4.22
CA THR A 50 -10.67 10.13 -2.78
C THR A 50 -9.94 9.12 -1.89
N ARG A 51 -9.40 8.05 -2.46
CA ARG A 51 -8.65 7.02 -1.73
C ARG A 51 -7.34 6.66 -2.42
N VAL A 52 -6.32 6.40 -1.62
CA VAL A 52 -5.02 5.92 -2.09
C VAL A 52 -4.60 4.70 -1.29
N PHE A 53 -3.74 3.88 -1.90
CA PHE A 53 -3.04 2.79 -1.25
C PHE A 53 -1.59 3.17 -0.99
N LEU A 54 -1.06 2.70 0.13
CA LEU A 54 0.38 2.64 0.34
C LEU A 54 0.88 1.34 -0.29
N ALA A 55 1.86 1.43 -1.19
CA ALA A 55 2.40 0.26 -1.88
C ALA A 55 3.91 0.29 -1.96
N HIS A 56 4.57 -0.86 -1.98
CA HIS A 56 5.93 -0.95 -2.51
C HIS A 56 5.86 -1.21 -4.01
N VAL A 57 6.85 -0.72 -4.75
CA VAL A 57 6.98 -1.05 -6.18
C VAL A 57 8.21 -1.92 -6.38
N ALA A 58 8.01 -3.05 -7.06
CA ALA A 58 9.07 -3.96 -7.44
C ALA A 58 9.02 -4.27 -8.94
N PHE A 59 10.18 -4.33 -9.59
CA PHE A 59 10.30 -4.89 -10.94
C PHE A 59 11.75 -5.30 -11.25
N ALA A 60 11.87 -6.36 -12.05
CA ALA A 60 13.14 -6.85 -12.61
C ALA A 60 13.16 -6.80 -14.15
N ALA A 61 12.09 -6.29 -14.76
CA ALA A 61 11.94 -6.10 -16.20
C ALA A 61 11.25 -4.76 -16.50
N PHE A 62 11.49 -4.19 -17.67
CA PHE A 62 10.96 -2.85 -18.02
C PHE A 62 9.54 -2.87 -18.58
N ASP A 63 8.97 -4.06 -18.82
CA ASP A 63 7.64 -4.30 -19.38
C ASP A 63 6.63 -4.82 -18.33
N HIS A 64 7.04 -4.95 -17.06
CA HIS A 64 6.20 -5.43 -15.97
C HIS A 64 6.50 -4.68 -14.66
N VAL A 65 5.46 -4.39 -13.87
CA VAL A 65 5.57 -3.90 -12.50
C VAL A 65 4.73 -4.71 -11.51
N GLU A 66 5.21 -4.84 -10.28
CA GLU A 66 4.46 -5.32 -9.13
C GLU A 66 4.24 -4.19 -8.12
N PHE A 67 2.99 -3.95 -7.75
CA PHE A 67 2.65 -3.15 -6.59
C PHE A 67 2.28 -4.07 -5.44
N ILE A 68 3.01 -3.98 -4.33
CA ILE A 68 2.73 -4.75 -3.12
C ILE A 68 2.01 -3.80 -2.17
N LEU A 69 0.70 -3.98 -2.03
CA LEU A 69 -0.19 -3.06 -1.31
C LEU A 69 -0.20 -3.38 0.18
N GLN A 70 -0.17 -2.33 0.99
CA GLN A 70 -0.42 -2.42 2.42
C GLN A 70 -1.94 -2.48 2.66
N ARG A 71 -2.41 -3.57 3.28
CA ARG A 71 -3.82 -3.77 3.64
C ARG A 71 -4.00 -3.96 5.13
N GLU A 72 -5.13 -3.51 5.62
CA GLU A 72 -5.63 -3.94 6.92
C GLU A 72 -5.96 -5.43 6.85
N VAL A 73 -5.49 -6.19 7.83
CA VAL A 73 -5.82 -7.62 7.94
C VAL A 73 -6.37 -7.94 9.31
N ASP A 74 -7.26 -8.91 9.35
CA ASP A 74 -7.69 -9.49 10.60
C ASP A 74 -6.59 -10.40 11.14
N ALA A 75 -6.19 -10.13 12.39
CA ALA A 75 -5.28 -11.01 13.10
C ALA A 75 -5.95 -12.36 13.40
N ALA A 76 -5.14 -13.41 13.47
CA ALA A 76 -5.59 -14.73 13.91
C ALA A 76 -6.21 -14.65 15.32
N PRO A 77 -7.25 -15.45 15.64
CA PRO A 77 -7.95 -15.39 16.91
C PRO A 77 -7.02 -15.40 18.13
N GLU A 78 -6.01 -16.26 18.13
CA GLU A 78 -5.00 -16.39 19.18
C GLU A 78 -4.13 -15.13 19.34
N ALA A 79 -3.85 -14.42 18.25
CA ALA A 79 -3.08 -13.17 18.29
C ALA A 79 -3.94 -11.99 18.75
N ARG A 80 -5.27 -12.03 18.53
CA ARG A 80 -6.20 -10.96 18.94
C ARG A 80 -6.20 -10.76 20.45
N THR A 81 -6.12 -11.84 21.24
CA THR A 81 -6.07 -11.73 22.70
C THR A 81 -4.95 -10.81 23.16
N TRP A 82 -3.78 -10.92 22.52
CA TRP A 82 -2.62 -10.09 22.83
C TRP A 82 -2.69 -8.70 22.18
N LEU A 83 -3.17 -8.61 20.93
CA LEU A 83 -3.27 -7.34 20.19
C LEU A 83 -4.31 -6.39 20.75
N ASP A 84 -5.47 -6.91 21.15
CA ASP A 84 -6.60 -6.11 21.62
C ASP A 84 -6.46 -5.73 23.11
N GLN A 85 -5.47 -6.29 23.82
CA GLN A 85 -5.18 -5.97 25.22
C GLN A 85 -4.53 -4.57 25.34
N PRO A 86 -5.16 -3.61 26.04
CA PRO A 86 -4.56 -2.30 26.27
C PRO A 86 -3.26 -2.41 27.07
N ARG A 87 -2.22 -1.72 26.60
CA ARG A 87 -0.96 -1.53 27.34
C ARG A 87 -0.89 -0.07 27.82
N GLY A 88 -1.43 0.19 29.01
CA GLY A 88 -1.58 1.54 29.56
C GLY A 88 -3.02 2.03 29.42
N ARG A 89 -3.20 3.34 29.17
CA ARG A 89 -4.53 3.95 29.06
C ARG A 89 -5.26 3.42 27.83
N ASP A 90 -6.41 2.78 28.05
CA ASP A 90 -7.26 2.36 26.95
C ASP A 90 -8.00 3.58 26.38
N ARG A 91 -7.70 3.92 25.13
CA ARG A 91 -8.36 5.04 24.43
C ARG A 91 -9.83 4.78 24.13
N PHE A 92 -10.30 3.54 24.31
CA PHE A 92 -11.69 3.16 24.15
C PHE A 92 -12.39 2.89 25.50
N GLU A 93 -11.74 3.17 26.62
CA GLU A 93 -12.42 3.13 27.93
C GLU A 93 -13.43 4.27 28.05
N LEU A 94 -14.64 3.94 28.50
CA LEU A 94 -15.69 4.94 28.72
C LEU A 94 -15.41 5.73 30.00
N LEU A 95 -15.60 7.04 29.95
CA LEU A 95 -15.57 7.89 31.13
C LEU A 95 -16.76 7.62 32.07
N ASP A 96 -17.92 7.29 31.51
CA ASP A 96 -19.14 6.90 32.24
C ASP A 96 -19.66 5.57 31.66
N PRO A 97 -19.47 4.44 32.37
CA PRO A 97 -19.92 3.12 31.90
C PRO A 97 -21.43 2.99 31.68
N ALA A 98 -22.24 3.86 32.31
CA ALA A 98 -23.69 3.86 32.14
C ALA A 98 -24.13 4.54 30.82
N LYS A 99 -23.22 5.25 30.14
CA LYS A 99 -23.48 5.96 28.89
C LYS A 99 -22.65 5.38 27.75
N GLN A 100 -23.12 4.26 27.23
CA GLN A 100 -22.46 3.60 26.11
C GLN A 100 -22.90 4.23 24.77
N PRO A 101 -21.96 4.61 23.90
CA PRO A 101 -22.29 5.01 22.54
C PRO A 101 -22.77 3.79 21.73
N PRO A 102 -23.51 4.00 20.62
CA PRO A 102 -23.83 2.93 19.69
C PRO A 102 -22.57 2.19 19.21
N ALA A 103 -22.65 0.87 19.09
CA ALA A 103 -21.55 -0.01 18.66
C ALA A 103 -20.32 -0.05 19.59
N TYR A 104 -20.52 0.14 20.91
CA TYR A 104 -19.50 -0.13 21.92
C TYR A 104 -19.36 -1.65 22.20
N PRO A 105 -18.12 -2.17 22.40
CA PRO A 105 -16.85 -1.50 22.17
C PRO A 105 -16.57 -1.29 20.68
N PRO A 106 -15.92 -0.17 20.30
CA PRO A 106 -15.58 0.06 18.90
C PRO A 106 -14.60 -1.00 18.39
N ARG A 107 -14.59 -1.21 17.07
CA ARG A 107 -13.61 -2.10 16.44
C ARG A 107 -12.19 -1.59 16.75
N ARG A 108 -11.38 -2.46 17.37
CA ARG A 108 -9.96 -2.17 17.65
C ARG A 108 -9.21 -2.00 16.32
N PRO A 109 -8.24 -1.07 16.24
CA PRO A 109 -7.37 -0.93 15.08
C PRO A 109 -6.72 -2.27 14.74
N ARG A 110 -6.75 -2.63 13.46
CA ARG A 110 -6.15 -3.86 12.97
C ARG A 110 -4.75 -3.58 12.43
N PRO A 111 -3.85 -4.59 12.46
CA PRO A 111 -2.54 -4.44 11.87
C PRO A 111 -2.67 -4.23 10.35
N THR A 112 -1.72 -3.47 9.81
CA THR A 112 -1.55 -3.31 8.37
C THR A 112 -0.32 -4.09 7.92
N VAL A 113 -0.45 -4.84 6.83
CA VAL A 113 0.63 -5.67 6.28
C VAL A 113 0.65 -5.57 4.77
N TYR A 114 1.83 -5.77 4.18
CA TYR A 114 2.00 -5.89 2.74
C TYR A 114 1.68 -7.32 2.32
N ASN A 115 0.47 -7.57 1.82
CA ASN A 115 0.00 -8.93 1.51
C ASN A 115 -0.74 -9.08 0.17
N GLU A 116 -1.12 -7.99 -0.48
CA GLU A 116 -1.81 -8.02 -1.77
C GLU A 116 -0.85 -7.53 -2.84
N VAL A 117 -0.74 -8.28 -3.94
CA VAL A 117 0.16 -7.95 -5.06
C VAL A 117 -0.65 -7.70 -6.31
N TRP A 118 -0.45 -6.53 -6.91
CA TRP A 118 -0.93 -6.21 -8.25
C TRP A 118 0.23 -6.35 -9.23
N ALA A 119 0.24 -7.45 -9.99
CA ALA A 119 1.20 -7.72 -11.05
C ALA A 119 0.59 -7.32 -12.39
N LEU A 120 1.18 -6.33 -13.06
CA LEU A 120 0.61 -5.74 -14.28
C LEU A 120 1.69 -5.55 -15.37
N PRO A 121 1.32 -5.73 -16.65
CA PRO A 121 2.12 -5.22 -17.76
C PRO A 121 2.23 -3.70 -17.65
N ALA A 122 3.44 -3.18 -17.75
CA ALA A 122 3.70 -1.75 -17.58
C ALA A 122 4.97 -1.34 -18.32
N ARG A 123 5.01 -0.12 -18.85
CA ARG A 123 6.24 0.48 -19.36
C ARG A 123 6.96 1.22 -18.24
N ASN A 124 8.08 0.69 -17.77
CA ASN A 124 8.94 1.32 -16.77
C ASN A 124 10.06 2.11 -17.44
N ARG A 125 10.34 3.32 -16.94
CA ARG A 125 11.46 4.17 -17.39
C ARG A 125 12.20 4.66 -16.18
N VAL A 126 13.50 4.42 -16.13
CA VAL A 126 14.38 4.98 -15.10
C VAL A 126 15.02 6.22 -15.69
N LEU A 127 14.79 7.36 -15.04
CA LEU A 127 15.37 8.64 -15.43
C LEU A 127 16.47 8.99 -14.43
N ARG A 128 17.58 9.54 -14.92
CA ARG A 128 18.60 10.15 -14.06
C ARG A 128 18.00 11.43 -13.48
N ALA A 129 18.09 11.61 -12.16
CA ALA A 129 17.83 12.92 -11.57
C ALA A 129 18.81 13.92 -12.19
N ASN A 130 18.31 14.99 -12.81
CA ASN A 130 19.15 16.03 -13.39
C ASN A 130 20.17 16.47 -12.33
N GLN A 131 21.46 16.40 -12.66
CA GLN A 131 22.47 17.09 -11.88
C GLN A 131 22.16 18.58 -12.04
N GLY A 132 21.65 19.18 -10.96
CA GLY A 132 21.50 20.64 -10.88
C GLY A 132 22.82 21.35 -11.00
#